data_AF-A0A3D0PI44-F1
#
_entry.id   AF-A0A3D0PI44-F1
#
_cell.length_a   1.000
_cell.length_b   1.000
_cell.length_c   1.000
_cell.angle_alpha   90.00
_cell.angle_beta   90.00
_cell.angle_gamma   90.00
#
_symmetry.space_group_name_H-M   'P 1'
#
loop_
_entity.id
_entity.type
_entity.pdbx_description
1 polymer ?
#
loop_
_entity_poly.entity_id
_entity_poly.type
_entity_poly.pdbx_seq_one_letter_code
_entity_poly.pdbx_strand_id
1 'polypeptide(L)'
;YGGNAMVDEKLKSSFARDIVLMKSVGMNPIVVHGGGPQIGKTLEKIGKQSEFVGGMRVTDSETMDVVEMVLGGLVNKEIVNLIHQHGGHSIGLTGKDGSLISATKLKHVDHLTSEIIDLGHVGEVDKIDTSVIELLLKGDFIPVIAPIGVGKDGFSYNINADLVAGSIAEALNAEKLILLTNTSGLLDADDNLLTGLDAKKVDQLIDDGTIHGGMLPKIGCALSAVKNGVKSTHIIDGRVSHAVLLEVFTDSGVGTLITCNE
;
A
#
# COMPACT_ATOMS: atom_id res chain seq x y z
N TYR A 1 -1.39 2.15 -4.22
CA TYR A 1 -1.71 1.78 -5.62
C TYR A 1 -1.39 0.30 -5.84
N GLY A 2 -2.40 -0.55 -6.02
CA GLY A 2 -2.22 -2.01 -5.95
C GLY A 2 -3.36 -2.78 -6.61
N GLY A 3 -3.18 -4.09 -6.82
CA GLY A 3 -4.26 -4.97 -7.29
C GLY A 3 -4.61 -4.80 -8.77
N ASN A 4 -5.90 -4.91 -9.10
CA ASN A 4 -6.37 -4.89 -10.50
C ASN A 4 -6.24 -3.51 -11.15
N ALA A 5 -6.17 -2.44 -10.37
CA ALA A 5 -5.83 -1.10 -10.85
C ALA A 5 -4.46 -1.06 -11.57
N MET A 6 -3.58 -2.04 -11.31
CA MET A 6 -2.28 -2.22 -11.95
C MET A 6 -2.27 -3.14 -13.16
N VAL A 7 -3.44 -3.64 -13.60
CA VAL A 7 -3.53 -4.58 -14.73
C VAL A 7 -4.08 -3.90 -15.98
N ASP A 8 -4.98 -2.94 -15.83
CA ASP A 8 -5.55 -2.19 -16.94
C ASP A 8 -4.72 -0.93 -17.25
N GLU A 9 -4.24 -0.81 -18.48
CA GLU A 9 -3.42 0.32 -18.95
C GLU A 9 -4.15 1.66 -18.91
N LYS A 10 -5.47 1.68 -19.12
CA LYS A 10 -6.26 2.91 -19.00
C LYS A 10 -6.36 3.35 -17.55
N LEU A 11 -6.54 2.42 -16.61
CA LEU A 11 -6.58 2.73 -15.18
C LEU A 11 -5.21 3.18 -14.66
N LYS A 12 -4.12 2.55 -15.09
CA LYS A 12 -2.74 3.01 -14.85
C LYS A 12 -2.53 4.46 -15.29
N SER A 13 -2.91 4.75 -16.54
CA SER A 13 -2.77 6.09 -17.12
C SER A 13 -3.66 7.11 -16.42
N SER A 14 -4.90 6.74 -16.05
CA SER A 14 -5.79 7.61 -15.27
C SER A 14 -5.16 7.94 -13.92
N PHE A 15 -4.70 6.93 -13.17
CA PHE A 15 -4.08 7.12 -11.87
C PHE A 15 -2.85 8.04 -11.95
N ALA A 16 -1.95 7.80 -12.91
CA ALA A 16 -0.78 8.65 -13.10
C ALA A 16 -1.16 10.11 -13.36
N ARG A 17 -2.15 10.34 -14.23
CA ARG A 17 -2.67 11.68 -14.51
C ARG A 17 -3.29 12.34 -13.28
N ASP A 18 -4.01 11.58 -12.46
CA ASP A 18 -4.62 12.07 -11.22
C ASP A 18 -3.56 12.55 -10.23
N ILE A 19 -2.48 11.77 -10.05
CA ILE A 19 -1.35 12.13 -9.21
C ILE A 19 -0.65 13.41 -9.71
N VAL A 20 -0.49 13.58 -11.02
CA VAL A 20 0.06 14.82 -11.59
C VAL A 20 -0.87 16.01 -11.32
N LEU A 21 -2.18 15.84 -11.46
CA LEU A 21 -3.15 16.90 -11.17
C LEU A 21 -3.09 17.31 -9.70
N MET A 22 -3.06 16.34 -8.77
CA MET A 22 -2.91 16.59 -7.34
C MET A 22 -1.66 17.43 -7.05
N LYS A 23 -0.52 17.06 -7.64
CA LYS A 23 0.72 17.84 -7.49
C LYS A 23 0.59 19.25 -8.07
N SER A 24 -0.07 19.38 -9.22
CA SER A 24 -0.26 20.66 -9.91
C SER A 24 -1.16 21.63 -9.15
N VAL A 25 -2.09 21.13 -8.33
CA VAL A 25 -2.96 21.97 -7.47
C VAL A 25 -2.36 22.22 -6.09
N GLY A 26 -1.10 21.86 -5.85
CA GLY A 26 -0.36 22.16 -4.63
C GLY A 26 -0.37 21.06 -3.57
N MET A 27 -0.89 19.87 -3.86
CA MET A 27 -0.79 18.72 -2.97
C MET A 27 0.57 18.03 -3.13
N ASN A 28 0.99 17.25 -2.14
CA ASN A 28 2.25 16.50 -2.15
C ASN A 28 1.97 14.99 -2.11
N PRO A 29 1.52 14.39 -3.23
CA PRO A 29 1.20 12.96 -3.24
C PRO A 29 2.46 12.11 -3.10
N ILE A 30 2.34 11.05 -2.31
CA ILE A 30 3.33 9.97 -2.19
C ILE A 30 2.65 8.68 -2.62
N VAL A 31 3.26 7.95 -3.54
CA VAL A 31 2.68 6.71 -4.08
C VAL A 31 3.41 5.52 -3.51
N VAL A 32 2.73 4.67 -2.73
CA VAL A 32 3.21 3.32 -2.39
C VAL A 32 2.50 2.32 -3.29
N HIS A 33 3.25 1.36 -3.86
CA HIS A 33 2.68 0.41 -4.81
C HIS A 33 2.85 -1.07 -4.45
N GLY A 34 1.96 -1.91 -4.95
CA GLY A 34 2.11 -3.37 -4.92
C GLY A 34 2.76 -3.92 -6.20
N GLY A 35 2.65 -5.23 -6.42
CA GLY A 35 3.06 -5.86 -7.68
C GLY A 35 2.88 -7.38 -7.72
N GLY A 36 1.93 -7.91 -6.95
CA GLY A 36 1.69 -9.36 -6.81
C GLY A 36 1.56 -10.11 -8.13
N PRO A 37 0.73 -9.65 -9.10
CA PRO A 37 0.58 -10.29 -10.40
C PRO A 37 1.88 -10.35 -11.22
N GLN A 38 2.69 -9.28 -11.20
CA GLN A 38 3.94 -9.20 -11.95
C GLN A 38 5.03 -10.10 -11.35
N ILE A 39 5.08 -10.20 -10.02
CA ILE A 39 5.96 -11.16 -9.33
C ILE A 39 5.59 -12.58 -9.73
N GLY A 40 4.30 -12.94 -9.62
CA GLY A 40 3.81 -14.28 -9.98
C GLY A 40 4.15 -14.67 -11.42
N LYS A 41 3.90 -13.78 -12.39
CA LYS A 41 4.27 -13.99 -13.80
C LYS A 41 5.77 -14.19 -14.01
N THR A 42 6.62 -13.55 -13.21
CA THR A 42 8.08 -13.67 -13.35
C THR A 42 8.58 -14.98 -12.74
N LEU A 43 8.06 -15.35 -11.57
CA LEU A 43 8.35 -16.64 -10.93
C LEU A 43 7.94 -17.82 -11.83
N GLU A 44 6.75 -17.74 -12.45
CA GLU A 44 6.27 -18.75 -13.39
C GLU A 44 7.22 -18.92 -14.59
N LYS A 45 7.70 -17.81 -15.17
CA LYS A 45 8.64 -17.84 -16.31
C LYS A 45 9.97 -18.52 -15.99
N ILE A 46 10.42 -18.47 -14.74
CA ILE A 46 11.64 -19.16 -14.29
C ILE A 46 11.36 -20.56 -13.72
N GLY A 47 10.11 -21.03 -13.80
CA GLY A 47 9.71 -22.36 -13.34
C GLY A 47 9.55 -22.49 -11.82
N LYS A 48 9.48 -21.37 -11.08
CA LYS A 48 9.33 -21.36 -9.62
C LYS A 48 7.86 -21.20 -9.23
N GLN A 49 7.36 -22.12 -8.42
CA GLN A 49 6.00 -22.09 -7.89
C GLN A 49 5.87 -21.01 -6.81
N SER A 50 4.71 -20.34 -6.79
CA SER A 50 4.39 -19.34 -5.77
C SER A 50 3.57 -19.97 -4.66
N GLU A 51 4.04 -19.86 -3.42
CA GLU A 51 3.30 -20.31 -2.23
C GLU A 51 2.81 -19.13 -1.39
N PHE A 52 1.63 -19.27 -0.79
CA PHE A 52 1.04 -18.26 0.08
C PHE A 52 0.53 -18.89 1.38
N VAL A 53 0.81 -18.23 2.49
CA VAL A 53 0.33 -18.59 3.84
C VAL A 53 -0.23 -17.32 4.49
N GLY A 54 -1.47 -17.37 4.99
CA GLY A 54 -2.09 -16.22 5.64
C GLY A 54 -2.21 -14.96 4.75
N GLY A 55 -2.31 -15.14 3.43
CA GLY A 55 -2.34 -14.04 2.46
C GLY A 55 -0.97 -13.41 2.16
N MET A 56 0.10 -13.91 2.76
CA MET A 56 1.48 -13.48 2.51
C MET A 56 2.20 -14.50 1.64
N ARG A 57 3.06 -14.01 0.74
CA ARG A 57 3.88 -14.87 -0.12
C ARG A 57 5.02 -15.45 0.71
N VAL A 58 5.14 -16.77 0.77
CA VAL A 58 6.34 -17.42 1.32
C VAL A 58 7.52 -17.04 0.42
N THR A 59 8.55 -16.44 1.02
CA THR A 59 9.61 -15.75 0.30
C THR A 59 10.97 -16.30 0.72
N ASP A 60 11.45 -17.35 0.06
CA ASP A 60 12.86 -17.77 0.22
C ASP A 60 13.82 -16.76 -0.44
N SER A 61 15.14 -16.95 -0.29
CA SER A 61 16.13 -15.98 -0.80
C SER A 61 16.01 -15.74 -2.31
N GLU A 62 15.81 -16.80 -3.10
CA GLU A 62 15.65 -16.69 -4.55
C GLU A 62 14.35 -15.96 -4.92
N THR A 63 13.26 -16.24 -4.18
CA THR A 63 12.00 -15.51 -4.33
C THR A 63 12.17 -14.04 -3.98
N MET A 64 12.96 -13.72 -2.94
CA MET A 64 13.22 -12.35 -2.52
C MET A 64 13.98 -11.57 -3.60
N ASP A 65 14.99 -12.18 -4.23
CA ASP A 65 15.71 -11.56 -5.36
C ASP A 65 14.75 -11.21 -6.51
N VAL A 66 13.82 -12.12 -6.85
CA VAL A 66 12.81 -11.88 -7.88
C VAL A 66 11.83 -10.79 -7.45
N VAL A 67 11.35 -10.83 -6.20
CA VAL A 67 10.45 -9.80 -5.65
C VAL A 67 11.10 -8.42 -5.74
N GLU A 68 12.36 -8.31 -5.34
CA GLU A 68 13.11 -7.07 -5.36
C GLU A 68 13.30 -6.54 -6.79
N MET A 69 13.76 -7.40 -7.72
CA MET A 69 13.94 -7.03 -9.11
C MET A 69 12.63 -6.59 -9.76
N VAL A 70 11.53 -7.29 -9.51
CA VAL A 70 10.23 -6.99 -10.13
C VAL A 70 9.60 -5.74 -9.53
N LEU A 71 9.55 -5.63 -8.21
CA LEU A 71 8.94 -4.45 -7.57
C LEU A 71 9.77 -3.20 -7.81
N GLY A 72 11.09 -3.24 -7.54
CA GLY A 72 11.97 -2.08 -7.64
C GLY A 72 12.40 -1.74 -9.07
N GLY A 73 12.63 -2.74 -9.92
CA GLY A 73 13.18 -2.55 -11.27
C GLY A 73 12.13 -2.41 -12.37
N LEU A 74 11.01 -3.14 -12.27
CA LEU A 74 9.97 -3.15 -13.30
C LEU A 74 8.77 -2.29 -12.89
N VAL A 75 8.04 -2.70 -11.85
CA VAL A 75 6.75 -2.10 -11.50
C VAL A 75 6.93 -0.65 -11.02
N ASN A 76 7.91 -0.40 -10.16
CA ASN A 76 8.21 0.94 -9.68
C ASN A 76 8.53 1.90 -10.83
N LYS A 77 9.37 1.46 -11.77
CA LYS A 77 9.83 2.30 -12.89
C LYS A 77 8.74 2.50 -13.94
N GLU A 78 7.83 1.55 -14.11
CA GLU A 78 6.65 1.71 -14.95
C GLU A 78 5.75 2.85 -14.43
N ILE A 79 5.45 2.86 -13.12
CA ILE A 79 4.64 3.93 -12.49
C ILE A 79 5.34 5.28 -12.60
N VAL A 80 6.64 5.33 -12.33
CA VAL A 80 7.46 6.55 -12.47
C VAL A 80 7.33 7.12 -13.89
N ASN A 81 7.56 6.27 -14.90
CA ASN A 81 7.50 6.66 -16.30
C ASN A 81 6.08 7.12 -16.72
N LEU A 82 5.03 6.46 -16.23
CA LEU A 82 3.65 6.91 -16.48
C LEU A 82 3.39 8.31 -15.92
N ILE A 83 3.88 8.61 -14.71
CA ILE A 83 3.75 9.96 -14.14
C ILE A 83 4.52 10.99 -14.99
N HIS A 84 5.72 10.65 -15.47
CA HIS A 84 6.49 11.51 -16.38
C HIS A 84 5.76 11.77 -17.70
N GLN A 85 5.12 10.75 -18.27
CA GLN A 85 4.35 10.87 -19.51
C GLN A 85 3.17 11.84 -19.40
N HIS A 86 2.62 12.02 -18.19
CA HIS A 86 1.57 13.01 -17.90
C HIS A 86 2.11 14.36 -17.43
N GLY A 87 3.43 14.56 -17.44
CA GLY A 87 4.08 15.84 -17.10
C GLY A 87 4.47 16.01 -15.62
N GLY A 88 4.33 14.98 -14.79
CA GLY A 88 4.82 15.00 -13.42
C GLY A 88 6.30 14.65 -13.31
N HIS A 89 6.94 15.09 -12.22
CA HIS A 89 8.29 14.68 -11.89
C HIS A 89 8.23 13.69 -10.74
N SER A 90 8.53 12.41 -11.00
CA SER A 90 8.52 11.36 -9.98
C SER A 90 9.89 10.70 -9.83
N ILE A 91 10.18 10.22 -8.61
CA ILE A 91 11.39 9.46 -8.31
C ILE A 91 10.99 8.15 -7.64
N GLY A 92 11.47 7.05 -8.21
CA GLY A 92 11.19 5.71 -7.75
C GLY A 92 12.20 5.22 -6.72
N LEU A 93 11.73 4.87 -5.53
CA LEU A 93 12.51 4.39 -4.39
C LEU A 93 12.05 2.99 -3.94
N THR A 94 12.93 2.31 -3.24
CA THR A 94 12.69 1.14 -2.40
C THR A 94 13.06 1.51 -0.95
N GLY A 95 12.84 0.62 0.02
CA GLY A 95 13.32 0.85 1.38
C GLY A 95 14.83 0.84 1.55
N LYS A 96 15.58 0.36 0.54
CA LYS A 96 17.07 0.43 0.53
C LYS A 96 17.57 1.85 0.34
N ASP A 97 16.82 2.66 -0.40
CA ASP A 97 17.25 4.00 -0.79
C ASP A 97 17.18 4.95 0.41
N GLY A 98 18.34 5.45 0.85
CA GLY A 98 18.42 6.32 2.03
C GLY A 98 17.98 5.66 3.33
N SER A 99 17.99 4.32 3.41
CA SER A 99 17.47 3.56 4.56
C SER A 99 16.00 3.87 4.90
N LEU A 100 15.20 4.19 3.88
CA LEU A 100 13.81 4.63 4.00
C LEU A 100 12.93 3.68 4.81
N ILE A 101 13.07 2.35 4.62
CA ILE A 101 12.27 1.35 5.34
C ILE A 101 13.20 0.35 6.02
N SER A 102 13.32 0.48 7.34
CA SER A 102 13.92 -0.55 8.19
C SER A 102 12.89 -1.62 8.52
N ALA A 103 13.28 -2.89 8.48
CA ALA A 103 12.37 -4.02 8.66
C ALA A 103 12.90 -5.06 9.66
N THR A 104 11.97 -5.81 10.24
CA THR A 104 12.25 -7.01 11.03
C THR A 104 11.57 -8.20 10.37
N LYS A 105 12.19 -9.39 10.49
CA LYS A 105 11.58 -10.63 10.02
C LYS A 105 10.27 -10.87 10.75
N LEU A 106 9.19 -11.06 9.99
CA LEU A 106 7.87 -11.31 10.54
C LEU A 106 7.81 -12.72 11.15
N LYS A 107 7.37 -12.81 12.39
CA LYS A 107 7.08 -14.09 13.06
C LYS A 107 5.60 -14.39 12.90
N HIS A 108 5.24 -15.12 11.84
CA HIS A 108 3.85 -15.50 11.65
C HIS A 108 3.49 -16.67 12.58
N VAL A 109 2.40 -16.52 13.32
CA VAL A 109 1.86 -17.56 14.18
C VAL A 109 0.58 -18.06 13.56
N ASP A 110 0.50 -19.36 13.31
CA ASP A 110 -0.73 -19.99 12.88
C ASP A 110 -1.73 -20.01 14.04
N HIS A 111 -2.87 -19.35 13.86
CA HIS A 111 -3.90 -19.23 14.88
C HIS A 111 -4.57 -20.56 15.23
N LEU A 112 -4.48 -21.59 14.37
CA LEU A 112 -5.06 -22.90 14.59
C LEU A 112 -4.12 -23.85 15.34
N THR A 113 -2.82 -23.79 15.04
CA THR A 113 -1.81 -24.71 15.58
C THR A 113 -0.92 -24.07 16.67
N SER A 114 -0.96 -22.73 16.79
CA SER A 114 -0.05 -21.94 17.64
C SER A 114 1.44 -22.13 17.29
N GLU A 115 1.75 -22.64 16.10
CA GLU A 115 3.12 -22.82 15.63
C GLU A 115 3.63 -21.57 14.91
N ILE A 116 4.94 -21.30 15.06
CA ILE A 116 5.62 -20.24 14.31
C ILE A 116 5.94 -20.76 12.92
N ILE A 117 5.31 -20.17 11.91
CA ILE A 117 5.59 -20.47 10.50
C ILE A 117 6.69 -19.53 10.02
N ASP A 118 7.78 -20.10 9.51
CA ASP A 118 8.81 -19.32 8.83
C ASP A 118 8.37 -19.01 7.40
N LEU A 119 8.01 -17.74 7.15
CA LEU A 119 7.65 -17.24 5.83
C LEU A 119 8.88 -16.83 4.98
N GLY A 120 10.09 -17.01 5.50
CA GLY A 120 11.35 -16.58 4.87
C GLY A 120 11.60 -15.08 5.04
N HIS A 121 11.95 -14.41 3.95
CA HIS A 121 12.21 -12.96 3.86
C HIS A 121 10.93 -12.14 3.78
N VAL A 122 9.96 -12.45 4.64
CA VAL A 122 8.77 -11.62 4.88
C VAL A 122 9.00 -10.80 6.13
N GLY A 123 8.70 -9.51 6.07
CA GLY A 123 8.97 -8.60 7.16
C GLY A 123 7.81 -7.69 7.53
N GLU A 124 7.99 -7.01 8.66
CA GLU A 124 7.18 -5.90 9.12
C GLU A 124 8.06 -4.63 9.20
N VAL A 125 7.42 -3.47 9.17
CA VAL A 125 8.13 -2.19 9.28
C VAL A 125 8.59 -1.99 10.72
N ASP A 126 9.90 -1.83 10.93
CA ASP A 126 10.49 -1.45 12.23
C ASP A 126 10.53 0.08 12.35
N LYS A 127 11.01 0.76 11.30
CA LYS A 127 11.16 2.21 11.28
C LYS A 127 11.09 2.77 9.86
N ILE A 128 10.43 3.92 9.71
CA ILE A 128 10.50 4.75 8.50
C ILE A 128 11.44 5.93 8.73
N ASP A 129 12.40 6.14 7.84
CA ASP A 129 13.22 7.37 7.78
C ASP A 129 12.68 8.30 6.71
N THR A 130 12.06 9.42 7.12
CA THR A 130 11.39 10.35 6.21
C THR A 130 12.36 11.27 5.46
N SER A 131 13.66 11.28 5.81
CA SER A 131 14.63 12.26 5.31
C SER A 131 14.68 12.31 3.78
N VAL A 132 14.67 11.15 3.12
CA VAL A 132 14.70 11.09 1.65
C VAL A 132 13.36 11.53 1.04
N ILE A 133 12.23 11.20 1.67
CA ILE A 133 10.91 11.65 1.21
C ILE A 133 10.82 13.18 1.31
N GLU A 134 11.17 13.75 2.46
CA GLU A 134 11.12 15.19 2.69
C GLU A 134 12.02 15.98 1.74
N LEU A 135 13.20 15.44 1.42
CA LEU A 135 14.09 16.01 0.42
C LEU A 135 13.41 16.06 -0.96
N LEU A 136 12.76 14.97 -1.37
CA LEU A 136 12.05 14.88 -2.65
C LEU A 136 10.85 15.83 -2.71
N LEU A 137 10.06 15.89 -1.64
CA LEU A 137 8.90 16.79 -1.56
C LEU A 137 9.32 18.26 -1.66
N LYS A 138 10.43 18.66 -1.00
CA LYS A 138 11.00 20.01 -1.11
C LYS A 138 11.50 20.34 -2.52
N GLY A 139 11.91 19.32 -3.29
CA GLY A 139 12.33 19.45 -4.68
C GLY A 139 11.20 19.31 -5.70
N ASP A 140 9.94 19.35 -5.27
CA ASP A 140 8.75 19.16 -6.11
C ASP A 140 8.66 17.82 -6.85
N PHE A 141 9.34 16.79 -6.34
CA PHE A 141 9.21 15.43 -6.84
C PHE A 141 8.07 14.66 -6.15
N ILE A 142 7.48 13.72 -6.88
CA ILE A 142 6.50 12.74 -6.42
C ILE A 142 7.24 11.44 -6.08
N PRO A 143 7.37 11.05 -4.80
CA PRO A 143 8.00 9.79 -4.41
C PRO A 143 7.11 8.60 -4.79
N VAL A 144 7.69 7.59 -5.44
CA VAL A 144 7.05 6.32 -5.80
C VAL A 144 7.80 5.19 -5.12
N ILE A 145 7.20 4.55 -4.13
CA ILE A 145 7.89 3.69 -3.15
C ILE A 145 7.44 2.23 -3.31
N ALA A 146 8.41 1.35 -3.53
CA ALA A 146 8.23 -0.10 -3.50
C ALA A 146 8.35 -0.64 -2.06
N PRO A 147 7.49 -1.60 -1.65
CA PRO A 147 7.35 -2.06 -0.26
C PRO A 147 8.38 -3.14 0.09
N ILE A 148 9.66 -2.80 -0.07
CA ILE A 148 10.79 -3.66 0.28
C ILE A 148 11.53 -2.96 1.42
N GLY A 149 11.66 -3.61 2.57
CA GLY A 149 12.45 -3.08 3.69
C GLY A 149 13.80 -3.76 3.85
N VAL A 150 14.65 -3.20 4.70
CA VAL A 150 16.00 -3.72 4.98
C VAL A 150 16.14 -4.03 6.47
N GLY A 151 16.58 -5.25 6.78
CA GLY A 151 16.88 -5.65 8.14
C GLY A 151 18.23 -5.14 8.63
N LYS A 152 18.43 -5.19 9.95
CA LYS A 152 19.73 -4.90 10.58
C LYS A 152 20.83 -5.88 10.17
N ASP A 153 20.44 -7.04 9.67
CA ASP A 153 21.29 -8.06 9.07
C ASP A 153 21.66 -7.77 7.61
N GLY A 154 21.11 -6.71 7.01
CA GLY A 154 21.33 -6.33 5.62
C GLY A 154 20.47 -7.11 4.62
N PHE A 155 19.61 -8.03 5.08
CA PHE A 155 18.69 -8.74 4.20
C PHE A 155 17.50 -7.86 3.81
N SER A 156 16.94 -8.17 2.64
CA SER A 156 15.76 -7.48 2.13
C SER A 156 14.53 -8.25 2.53
N TYR A 157 13.47 -7.53 2.90
CA TYR A 157 12.22 -8.13 3.33
C TYR A 157 11.07 -7.64 2.44
N ASN A 158 10.25 -8.58 2.00
CA ASN A 158 9.00 -8.32 1.32
C ASN A 158 7.94 -7.93 2.37
N ILE A 159 7.37 -6.73 2.26
CA ILE A 159 6.40 -6.19 3.21
C ILE A 159 5.07 -5.93 2.49
N ASN A 160 3.95 -6.07 3.21
CA ASN A 160 2.65 -5.68 2.67
C ASN A 160 2.64 -4.17 2.33
N ALA A 161 2.25 -3.85 1.09
CA ALA A 161 2.21 -2.47 0.60
C ALA A 161 1.25 -1.56 1.37
N ASP A 162 0.13 -2.08 1.86
CA ASP A 162 -0.82 -1.32 2.68
C ASP A 162 -0.14 -0.92 4.00
N LEU A 163 0.56 -1.85 4.66
CA LEU A 163 1.29 -1.57 5.91
C LEU A 163 2.40 -0.54 5.70
N VAL A 164 3.18 -0.65 4.62
CA VAL A 164 4.20 0.35 4.26
C VAL A 164 3.56 1.72 4.02
N ALA A 165 2.42 1.78 3.32
CA ALA A 165 1.70 3.03 3.10
C ALA A 165 1.20 3.64 4.41
N GLY A 166 0.66 2.81 5.30
CA GLY A 166 0.26 3.20 6.65
C GLY A 166 1.42 3.78 7.45
N SER A 167 2.53 3.04 7.59
CA SER A 167 3.69 3.48 8.37
C SER A 167 4.34 4.76 7.82
N ILE A 168 4.37 4.94 6.49
CA ILE A 168 4.86 6.19 5.88
C ILE A 168 3.91 7.35 6.17
N ALA A 169 2.59 7.13 6.07
CA ALA A 169 1.60 8.16 6.37
C ALA A 169 1.65 8.57 7.86
N GLU A 170 1.81 7.62 8.76
CA GLU A 170 2.02 7.86 10.20
C GLU A 170 3.31 8.66 10.45
N ALA A 171 4.43 8.23 9.88
CA ALA A 171 5.73 8.90 10.06
C ALA A 171 5.73 10.36 9.57
N LEU A 172 4.91 10.68 8.56
CA LEU A 172 4.79 12.02 7.99
C LEU A 172 3.62 12.83 8.56
N ASN A 173 2.80 12.26 9.46
CA ASN A 173 1.54 12.85 9.93
C ASN A 173 0.66 13.33 8.75
N ALA A 174 0.44 12.44 7.77
CA ALA A 174 -0.23 12.79 6.53
C ALA A 174 -1.71 13.22 6.75
N GLU A 175 -2.21 14.10 5.88
CA GLU A 175 -3.61 14.52 5.89
C GLU A 175 -4.58 13.37 5.55
N LYS A 176 -4.19 12.56 4.57
CA LYS A 176 -5.00 11.45 4.03
C LYS A 176 -4.12 10.26 3.70
N LEU A 177 -4.53 9.07 4.12
CA LEU A 177 -4.05 7.80 3.56
C LEU A 177 -5.15 7.22 2.66
N ILE A 178 -4.85 6.99 1.39
CA ILE A 178 -5.81 6.44 0.40
C ILE A 178 -5.37 5.04 0.00
N LEU A 179 -6.17 4.04 0.37
CA LEU A 179 -5.96 2.63 0.08
C LEU A 179 -6.85 2.22 -1.08
N LEU A 180 -6.25 2.04 -2.26
CA LEU A 180 -6.95 1.51 -3.43
C LEU A 180 -7.18 0.00 -3.28
N THR A 181 -8.41 -0.44 -3.52
CA THR A 181 -8.82 -1.85 -3.49
C THR A 181 -9.58 -2.23 -4.78
N ASN A 182 -10.02 -3.48 -4.86
CA ASN A 182 -10.84 -4.02 -5.95
C ASN A 182 -12.34 -4.10 -5.56
N THR A 183 -12.76 -3.42 -4.49
CA THR A 183 -14.14 -3.32 -4.00
C THR A 183 -14.53 -1.84 -3.90
N SER A 184 -15.83 -1.52 -3.87
CA SER A 184 -16.33 -0.15 -3.69
C SER A 184 -15.81 0.51 -2.40
N GLY A 185 -15.62 -0.31 -1.36
CA GLY A 185 -15.10 0.06 -0.05
C GLY A 185 -15.35 -1.10 0.91
N LEU A 186 -15.67 -0.78 2.15
CA LEU A 186 -16.26 -1.70 3.12
C LEU A 186 -17.78 -1.72 2.95
N LEU A 187 -18.35 -2.91 2.83
CA LEU A 187 -19.79 -3.13 2.71
C LEU A 187 -20.35 -3.68 4.02
N ASP A 188 -21.60 -3.34 4.32
CA ASP A 188 -22.38 -4.02 5.37
C ASP A 188 -22.94 -5.36 4.88
N ALA A 189 -23.68 -6.06 5.75
CA ALA A 189 -24.30 -7.34 5.44
C ALA A 189 -25.37 -7.27 4.33
N ASP A 190 -25.86 -6.07 4.01
CA ASP A 190 -26.86 -5.80 2.98
C ASP A 190 -26.23 -5.23 1.69
N ASP A 191 -24.90 -5.34 1.54
CA ASP A 191 -24.11 -4.82 0.41
C ASP A 191 -24.12 -3.29 0.26
N ASN A 192 -24.47 -2.52 1.31
CA ASN A 192 -24.37 -1.06 1.29
C ASN A 192 -22.98 -0.58 1.68
N LEU A 193 -22.51 0.46 0.99
CA LEU A 193 -21.21 1.09 1.29
C LEU A 193 -21.25 1.79 2.65
N LEU A 194 -20.36 1.36 3.55
CA LEU A 194 -20.14 1.99 4.83
C LEU A 194 -19.12 3.13 4.69
N THR A 195 -19.41 4.29 5.26
CA THR A 195 -18.52 5.45 5.30
C THR A 195 -18.72 6.25 6.59
N GLY A 196 -17.77 7.12 6.94
CA GLY A 196 -17.81 7.88 8.19
C GLY A 196 -17.67 6.97 9.42
N LEU A 197 -16.82 5.95 9.33
CA LEU A 197 -16.61 4.99 10.40
C LEU A 197 -15.58 5.54 11.40
N ASP A 198 -15.92 5.47 12.68
CA ASP A 198 -14.96 5.70 13.75
C ASP A 198 -14.26 4.39 14.15
N ALA A 199 -13.23 4.51 14.99
CA ALA A 199 -12.49 3.36 15.48
C ALA A 199 -13.37 2.30 16.17
N LYS A 200 -14.38 2.75 16.93
CA LYS A 200 -15.25 1.85 17.70
C LYS A 200 -16.18 1.06 16.79
N LYS A 201 -16.73 1.69 15.76
CA LYS A 201 -17.62 1.06 14.80
C LYS A 201 -16.87 0.04 13.96
N VAL A 202 -15.62 0.34 13.60
CA VAL A 202 -14.73 -0.61 12.94
C VAL A 202 -14.49 -1.83 13.83
N ASP A 203 -14.13 -1.65 15.11
CA ASP A 203 -13.90 -2.76 16.04
C ASP A 203 -15.16 -3.66 16.16
N GLN A 204 -16.35 -3.05 16.24
CA GLN A 204 -17.63 -3.79 16.25
C GLN A 204 -17.87 -4.61 14.97
N LEU A 205 -17.55 -4.05 13.81
CA LEU A 205 -17.71 -4.71 12.50
C LEU A 205 -16.69 -5.84 12.28
N ILE A 206 -15.59 -5.85 13.04
CA ILE A 206 -14.66 -6.98 13.10
C ILE A 206 -15.26 -8.07 13.98
N ASP A 207 -15.77 -7.71 15.16
CA ASP A 207 -16.32 -8.64 16.14
C ASP A 207 -17.60 -9.35 15.63
N ASP A 208 -18.44 -8.66 14.85
CA ASP A 208 -19.65 -9.22 14.26
C ASP A 208 -19.42 -10.06 12.99
N GLY A 209 -18.18 -10.09 12.50
CA GLY A 209 -17.76 -10.86 11.33
C GLY A 209 -18.04 -10.21 9.97
N THR A 210 -18.57 -8.98 9.93
CA THR A 210 -18.78 -8.24 8.68
C THR A 210 -17.45 -8.02 7.96
N ILE A 211 -16.41 -7.59 8.69
CA ILE A 211 -15.06 -7.44 8.16
C ILE A 211 -14.33 -8.78 8.23
N HIS A 212 -14.00 -9.35 7.06
CA HIS A 212 -13.27 -10.62 6.98
C HIS A 212 -12.28 -10.66 5.81
N GLY A 213 -11.45 -11.71 5.79
CA GLY A 213 -10.50 -11.98 4.70
C GLY A 213 -9.47 -10.87 4.49
N GLY A 214 -9.22 -10.52 3.22
CA GLY A 214 -8.23 -9.50 2.85
C GLY A 214 -8.60 -8.06 3.25
N MET A 215 -9.85 -7.82 3.66
CA MET A 215 -10.26 -6.50 4.15
C MET A 215 -9.78 -6.23 5.57
N LEU A 216 -9.63 -7.28 6.39
CA LEU A 216 -9.18 -7.18 7.77
C LEU A 216 -7.79 -6.52 7.91
N PRO A 217 -6.73 -6.94 7.20
CA PRO A 217 -5.44 -6.25 7.27
C PRO A 217 -5.48 -4.82 6.72
N LYS A 218 -6.35 -4.54 5.73
CA LYS A 218 -6.48 -3.21 5.12
C LYS A 218 -7.16 -2.23 6.08
N ILE A 219 -8.24 -2.67 6.74
CA ILE A 219 -8.93 -1.92 7.78
C ILE A 219 -8.04 -1.75 9.01
N GLY A 220 -7.34 -2.80 9.45
CA GLY A 220 -6.38 -2.71 10.55
C GLY A 220 -5.29 -1.67 10.29
N CYS A 221 -4.79 -1.60 9.06
CA CYS A 221 -3.84 -0.56 8.64
C CYS A 221 -4.45 0.84 8.67
N ALA A 222 -5.65 1.02 8.10
CA ALA A 222 -6.36 2.29 8.11
C ALA A 222 -6.63 2.78 9.55
N LEU A 223 -7.07 1.87 10.42
CA LEU A 223 -7.34 2.14 11.82
C LEU A 223 -6.09 2.51 12.61
N SER A 224 -4.99 1.78 12.40
CA SER A 224 -3.67 2.10 12.98
C SER A 224 -3.25 3.51 12.58
N ALA A 225 -3.32 3.82 11.28
CA ALA A 225 -2.90 5.10 10.74
C ALA A 225 -3.64 6.28 11.38
N VAL A 226 -4.98 6.19 11.52
CA VAL A 226 -5.74 7.26 12.19
C VAL A 226 -5.43 7.38 13.68
N LYS A 227 -5.26 6.24 14.38
CA LYS A 227 -4.89 6.22 15.81
C LYS A 227 -3.51 6.84 16.06
N ASN A 228 -2.62 6.79 15.06
CA ASN A 228 -1.24 7.26 15.13
C ASN A 228 -1.00 8.61 14.43
N GLY A 229 -2.04 9.40 14.15
CA GLY A 229 -1.91 10.82 13.76
C GLY A 229 -2.26 11.15 12.30
N VAL A 230 -2.56 10.17 11.45
CA VAL A 230 -3.12 10.44 10.12
C VAL A 230 -4.55 10.97 10.28
N LYS A 231 -4.89 12.12 9.68
CA LYS A 231 -6.19 12.74 9.98
C LYS A 231 -7.39 11.95 9.47
N SER A 232 -7.26 11.32 8.30
CA SER A 232 -8.31 10.46 7.74
C SER A 232 -7.72 9.38 6.85
N THR A 233 -8.38 8.23 6.81
CA THR A 233 -8.05 7.14 5.90
C THR A 233 -9.23 6.80 5.03
N HIS A 234 -8.96 6.43 3.78
CA HIS A 234 -9.96 6.25 2.73
C HIS A 234 -9.70 4.92 2.04
N ILE A 235 -10.71 4.06 1.97
CA ILE A 235 -10.65 2.81 1.21
C ILE A 235 -11.59 2.94 0.02
N ILE A 236 -11.02 3.00 -1.18
CA ILE A 236 -11.77 3.32 -2.41
C ILE A 236 -11.51 2.30 -3.52
N ASP A 237 -12.46 2.20 -4.46
CA ASP A 237 -12.32 1.32 -5.62
C ASP A 237 -11.32 1.86 -6.64
N GLY A 238 -10.17 1.20 -6.75
CA GLY A 238 -9.14 1.53 -7.73
C GLY A 238 -9.52 1.19 -9.18
N ARG A 239 -10.66 0.53 -9.42
CA ARG A 239 -11.16 0.21 -10.76
C ARG A 239 -11.98 1.35 -11.37
N VAL A 240 -12.37 2.34 -10.56
CA VAL A 240 -13.08 3.52 -11.03
C VAL A 240 -12.07 4.53 -11.58
N SER A 241 -12.28 5.00 -12.82
CA SER A 241 -11.45 6.05 -13.41
C SER A 241 -11.55 7.31 -12.55
N HIS A 242 -10.42 7.98 -12.32
CA HIS A 242 -10.36 9.17 -11.48
C HIS A 242 -10.77 8.97 -10.00
N ALA A 243 -10.75 7.74 -9.48
CA ALA A 243 -11.15 7.44 -8.10
C ALA A 243 -10.45 8.33 -7.06
N VAL A 244 -9.14 8.57 -7.22
CA VAL A 244 -8.38 9.40 -6.29
C VAL A 244 -8.83 10.86 -6.31
N LEU A 245 -9.14 11.39 -7.51
CA LEU A 245 -9.63 12.77 -7.62
C LEU A 245 -11.03 12.91 -7.07
N LEU A 246 -11.91 11.94 -7.35
CA LEU A 246 -13.27 11.92 -6.81
C LEU A 246 -13.25 11.93 -5.29
N GLU A 247 -12.36 11.16 -4.66
CA GLU A 247 -12.22 11.12 -3.20
C GLU A 247 -11.67 12.44 -2.62
N VAL A 248 -10.74 13.09 -3.33
CA VAL A 248 -10.07 14.29 -2.81
C VAL A 248 -10.87 15.58 -3.08
N PHE A 249 -11.63 15.64 -4.17
CA PHE A 249 -12.34 16.84 -4.61
C PHE A 249 -13.86 16.81 -4.37
N THR A 250 -14.38 15.82 -3.64
CA THR A 250 -15.79 15.79 -3.24
C THR A 250 -15.92 15.58 -1.74
N ASP A 251 -16.90 16.26 -1.13
CA ASP A 251 -17.17 16.12 0.31
C ASP A 251 -17.83 14.77 0.64
N SER A 252 -18.54 14.17 -0.33
CA SER A 252 -19.21 12.88 -0.17
C SER A 252 -18.24 11.69 -0.22
N GLY A 253 -17.08 11.86 -0.85
CA GLY A 253 -16.19 10.74 -1.19
C GLY A 253 -16.85 9.72 -2.12
N VAL A 254 -16.12 8.66 -2.45
CA VAL A 254 -16.61 7.52 -3.26
C VAL A 254 -16.34 6.16 -2.62
N GLY A 255 -15.76 6.14 -1.42
CA GLY A 255 -15.52 4.91 -0.67
C GLY A 255 -15.72 5.07 0.84
N THR A 256 -15.04 4.21 1.58
CA THR A 256 -15.13 4.17 3.05
C THR A 256 -14.14 5.15 3.66
N LEU A 257 -14.68 6.19 4.30
CA LEU A 257 -13.94 7.10 5.17
C LEU A 257 -13.84 6.53 6.58
N ILE A 258 -12.64 6.52 7.14
CA ILE A 258 -12.36 6.21 8.55
C ILE A 258 -11.64 7.40 9.19
N THR A 259 -12.16 7.84 10.34
CA THR A 259 -11.61 8.94 11.15
C THR A 259 -11.46 8.53 12.62
N CYS A 260 -10.62 9.26 13.36
CA CYS A 260 -10.43 8.99 14.80
C CYS A 260 -11.43 9.71 15.71
N ASN A 261 -12.14 10.74 15.21
CA ASN A 261 -13.07 11.58 15.97
C ASN A 261 -14.41 11.76 15.20
N GLU A 262 -15.49 11.96 15.97
CA GLU A 262 -16.82 12.41 15.50
C GLU A 262 -16.77 13.75 14.74
#